data_AF-A0A935LP44-F1
#
_entry.id   AF-A0A935LP44-F1
#
_cell.length_a   1.000
_cell.length_b   1.000
_cell.length_c   1.000
_cell.angle_alpha   90.00
_cell.angle_beta   90.00
_cell.angle_gamma   90.00
#
_symmetry.space_group_name_H-M   'P 1'
#
loop_
_entity.id
_entity.type
_entity.pdbx_description
1 polymer ?
#
loop_
_entity_poly.entity_id
_entity_poly.type
_entity_poly.pdbx_seq_one_letter_code
_entity_poly.pdbx_strand_id
1 'polypeptide(L)'
;MSINFSRRDFIKNTGLLAGGAGILSGLPASILKAASINPAKGSTYKDAEHIVLLMQENRSFDHCYGALRGVRGFNDRNILKLPNGNPVWLQTDEKGRSYLPFRLDMQNTKITWMGGLPHAWKDQVDARNGGLYDNWLFAKKTGYKGFEGEPMTLGFYNREDLPFNYAFADAFTVCDQHFCSSLTGTTPNRLYFWSGA
;
A
#
# COMPACT_ATOMS: atom_id res chain seq x y z
N MET A 1 25.16 -39.18 4.70
CA MET A 1 23.80 -38.78 4.27
C MET A 1 23.59 -37.33 4.71
N SER A 2 23.86 -36.34 3.84
CA SER A 2 23.68 -34.92 4.21
C SER A 2 22.21 -34.54 3.99
N ILE A 3 21.49 -34.24 5.06
CA ILE A 3 20.14 -33.71 4.96
C ILE A 3 20.28 -32.22 4.60
N ASN A 4 20.07 -31.89 3.32
CA ASN A 4 20.03 -30.50 2.85
C ASN A 4 18.65 -29.91 3.20
N PHE A 5 18.51 -29.31 4.37
CA PHE A 5 17.34 -28.50 4.67
C PHE A 5 17.44 -27.18 3.91
N SER A 6 16.54 -26.95 2.95
CA SER A 6 16.44 -25.63 2.33
C SER A 6 15.83 -24.64 3.32
N ARG A 7 16.11 -23.32 3.16
CA ARG A 7 15.39 -22.26 3.89
C ARG A 7 13.87 -22.42 3.81
N ARG A 8 13.36 -23.02 2.72
CA ARG A 8 11.94 -23.31 2.47
C ARG A 8 11.43 -24.48 3.31
N ASP A 9 12.21 -25.53 3.50
CA ASP A 9 11.82 -26.66 4.36
C ASP A 9 11.82 -26.22 5.82
N PHE A 10 12.74 -25.33 6.20
CA PHE A 10 12.69 -24.65 7.48
C PHE A 10 11.43 -23.76 7.60
N ILE A 11 11.10 -22.88 6.66
CA ILE A 11 9.87 -22.05 6.77
C ILE A 11 8.60 -22.90 6.75
N LYS A 12 8.54 -23.97 5.94
CA LYS A 12 7.40 -24.90 5.93
C LYS A 12 7.27 -25.64 7.27
N ASN A 13 8.36 -26.22 7.78
CA ASN A 13 8.32 -27.04 8.99
C ASN A 13 8.25 -26.19 10.28
N THR A 14 8.97 -25.08 10.34
CA THR A 14 8.97 -24.15 11.47
C THR A 14 7.72 -23.26 11.49
N GLY A 15 7.15 -22.93 10.32
CA GLY A 15 5.84 -22.30 10.21
C GLY A 15 4.70 -23.18 10.75
N LEU A 16 4.81 -24.50 10.56
CA LEU A 16 3.88 -25.47 11.13
C LEU A 16 4.02 -25.63 12.66
N LEU A 17 5.21 -25.44 13.23
CA LEU A 17 5.49 -25.78 14.64
C LEU A 17 5.60 -24.59 15.61
N ALA A 18 5.85 -23.37 15.14
CA ALA A 18 6.05 -22.20 16.02
C ALA A 18 4.86 -21.21 16.08
N GLY A 19 3.73 -21.49 15.42
CA GLY A 19 2.51 -20.67 15.54
C GLY A 19 1.68 -20.45 14.27
N GLY A 20 1.87 -21.25 13.20
CA GLY A 20 1.32 -20.96 11.87
C GLY A 20 0.23 -21.89 11.34
N ALA A 21 -0.62 -22.49 12.21
CA ALA A 21 -1.87 -23.11 11.73
C ALA A 21 -2.87 -22.07 11.14
N GLY A 22 -2.64 -20.77 11.34
CA GLY A 22 -3.50 -19.68 10.87
C GLY A 22 -3.07 -18.98 9.58
N ILE A 23 -1.81 -19.10 9.13
CA ILE A 23 -1.32 -18.32 7.96
C ILE A 23 -1.71 -19.01 6.64
N LEU A 24 -1.67 -20.34 6.58
CA LEU A 24 -2.03 -21.08 5.37
C LEU A 24 -3.54 -21.27 5.19
N SER A 25 -4.34 -21.19 6.27
CA SER A 25 -5.80 -21.42 6.24
C SER A 25 -6.61 -20.22 5.74
N GLY A 26 -5.98 -19.06 5.51
CA GLY A 26 -6.63 -17.85 4.98
C GLY A 26 -6.17 -17.40 3.59
N LEU A 27 -5.21 -18.08 2.96
CA LEU A 27 -4.73 -17.68 1.63
C LEU A 27 -5.66 -18.20 0.51
N PRO A 28 -6.05 -17.35 -0.45
CA PRO A 28 -6.74 -17.78 -1.67
C PRO A 28 -5.99 -18.91 -2.39
N ALA A 29 -6.74 -19.88 -2.93
CA ALA A 29 -6.16 -21.03 -3.63
C ALA A 29 -5.24 -20.64 -4.81
N SER A 30 -5.55 -19.53 -5.49
CA SER A 30 -4.70 -18.99 -6.57
C SER A 30 -3.32 -18.54 -6.06
N ILE A 31 -3.27 -17.91 -4.88
CA ILE A 31 -2.03 -17.46 -4.24
C ILE A 31 -1.22 -18.67 -3.78
N LEU A 32 -1.86 -19.67 -3.15
CA LEU A 32 -1.19 -20.92 -2.77
C LEU A 32 -0.60 -21.64 -3.98
N LYS A 33 -1.36 -21.74 -5.08
CA LYS A 33 -0.89 -22.35 -6.32
C LYS A 33 0.31 -21.59 -6.89
N ALA A 34 0.24 -20.26 -6.96
CA ALA A 34 1.33 -19.44 -7.48
C ALA A 34 2.59 -19.52 -6.58
N ALA A 35 2.43 -19.40 -5.25
CA ALA A 35 3.54 -19.49 -4.30
C ALA A 35 4.19 -20.88 -4.27
N SER A 36 3.48 -21.93 -4.71
CA SER A 36 4.04 -23.28 -4.80
C SER A 36 5.09 -23.44 -5.90
N ILE A 37 5.04 -22.60 -6.94
CA ILE A 37 5.95 -22.62 -8.09
C ILE A 37 7.37 -22.27 -7.63
N ASN A 38 8.31 -23.17 -7.86
CA ASN A 38 9.73 -22.92 -7.63
C ASN A 38 10.39 -22.48 -8.95
N PRO A 39 11.02 -21.30 -9.00
CA PRO A 39 11.89 -20.98 -10.12
C PRO A 39 13.08 -21.97 -10.16
N ALA A 40 13.55 -22.30 -11.37
CA ALA A 40 14.75 -23.10 -11.52
C ALA A 40 15.95 -22.41 -10.85
N LYS A 41 16.84 -23.17 -10.21
CA LYS A 41 17.99 -22.58 -9.52
C LYS A 41 18.84 -21.79 -10.52
N GLY A 42 19.04 -20.50 -10.25
CA GLY A 42 19.81 -19.60 -11.10
C GLY A 42 18.99 -18.86 -12.17
N SER A 43 17.68 -19.11 -12.28
CA SER A 43 16.83 -18.33 -13.18
C SER A 43 16.67 -16.88 -12.69
N THR A 44 16.40 -15.99 -13.63
CA THR A 44 16.17 -14.56 -13.45
C THR A 44 14.82 -14.18 -14.04
N TYR A 45 14.44 -12.90 -13.93
CA TYR A 45 13.23 -12.39 -14.60
C TYR A 45 13.28 -12.52 -16.13
N LYS A 46 14.47 -12.72 -16.73
CA LYS A 46 14.63 -12.92 -18.18
C LYS A 46 14.16 -14.30 -18.65
N ASP A 47 14.01 -15.25 -17.73
CA ASP A 47 13.52 -16.61 -18.02
C ASP A 47 11.98 -16.68 -17.97
N ALA A 48 11.30 -15.57 -17.66
CA ALA A 48 9.85 -15.51 -17.66
C ALA A 48 9.30 -15.51 -19.10
N GLU A 49 8.51 -16.52 -19.46
CA GLU A 49 7.82 -16.59 -20.75
C GLU A 49 6.74 -15.50 -20.89
N HIS A 50 6.13 -15.11 -19.77
CA HIS A 50 5.05 -14.13 -19.73
C HIS A 50 5.28 -13.14 -18.60
N ILE A 51 5.19 -11.85 -18.93
CA ILE A 51 5.15 -10.75 -17.97
C ILE A 51 3.79 -10.10 -18.07
N VAL A 52 3.01 -10.18 -16.99
CA VAL A 52 1.69 -9.52 -16.90
C VAL A 52 1.85 -8.23 -16.10
N LEU A 53 1.56 -7.12 -16.77
CA LEU A 53 1.61 -5.78 -16.19
C LEU A 53 0.19 -5.33 -15.83
N LEU A 54 -0.11 -5.24 -14.54
CA LEU A 54 -1.40 -4.78 -14.02
C LEU A 54 -1.26 -3.40 -13.36
N MET A 55 -1.87 -2.39 -13.97
CA MET A 55 -1.90 -1.03 -13.41
C MET A 55 -3.23 -0.75 -12.73
N GLN A 56 -3.19 -0.52 -11.41
CA GLN A 56 -4.32 -0.06 -10.61
C GLN A 56 -4.41 1.48 -10.63
N GLU A 57 -5.54 2.02 -10.17
CA GLU A 57 -5.85 3.45 -10.29
C GLU A 57 -6.09 4.12 -8.93
N ASN A 58 -5.57 5.34 -8.78
CA ASN A 58 -5.94 6.33 -7.77
C ASN A 58 -5.87 5.88 -6.30
N ARG A 59 -4.87 5.06 -5.95
CA ARG A 59 -4.62 4.66 -4.56
C ARG A 59 -3.14 4.84 -4.22
N SER A 60 -2.86 5.51 -3.10
CA SER A 60 -1.50 5.62 -2.58
C SER A 60 -1.06 4.33 -1.90
N PHE A 61 0.25 4.16 -1.72
CA PHE A 61 0.78 3.01 -0.99
C PHE A 61 0.22 2.95 0.44
N ASP A 62 0.27 4.06 1.18
CA ASP A 62 -0.22 4.10 2.57
C ASP A 62 -1.72 3.81 2.68
N HIS A 63 -2.51 4.20 1.67
CA HIS A 63 -3.94 3.92 1.64
C HIS A 63 -4.26 2.42 1.50
N CYS A 64 -3.44 1.65 0.80
CA CYS A 64 -3.67 0.21 0.64
C CYS A 64 -2.85 -0.65 1.59
N TYR A 65 -1.60 -0.27 1.86
CA TYR A 65 -0.60 -1.09 2.53
C TYR A 65 0.12 -0.37 3.67
N GLY A 66 -0.25 0.85 4.05
CA GLY A 66 0.38 1.57 5.17
C GLY A 66 0.27 0.84 6.51
N ALA A 67 -0.72 -0.03 6.65
CA ALA A 67 -0.92 -0.91 7.80
C ALA A 67 -0.35 -2.34 7.62
N LEU A 68 0.28 -2.64 6.48
CA LEU A 68 0.91 -3.94 6.24
C LEU A 68 2.15 -4.10 7.12
N ARG A 69 2.33 -5.29 7.69
CA ARG A 69 3.51 -5.57 8.52
C ARG A 69 4.75 -5.67 7.64
N GLY A 70 5.83 -4.98 8.03
CA GLY A 70 7.14 -5.08 7.39
C GLY A 70 7.44 -4.02 6.35
N VAL A 71 6.48 -3.14 6.03
CA VAL A 71 6.70 -1.97 5.17
C VAL A 71 7.01 -0.73 6.00
N ARG A 72 7.58 0.30 5.36
CA ARG A 72 7.70 1.65 5.91
C ARG A 72 6.34 2.36 5.95
N GLY A 73 5.48 1.95 6.87
CA GLY A 73 4.10 2.45 7.01
C GLY A 73 3.85 3.19 8.33
N PHE A 74 2.62 3.11 8.83
CA PHE A 74 2.19 3.87 10.01
C PHE A 74 2.90 3.47 11.31
N ASN A 75 3.48 2.27 11.37
CA ASN A 75 4.24 1.77 12.51
C ASN A 75 5.77 1.78 12.29
N ASP A 76 6.25 2.51 11.27
CA ASP A 76 7.68 2.69 11.07
C ASP A 76 8.29 3.53 12.20
N ARG A 77 9.41 3.04 12.75
CA ARG A 77 10.16 3.72 13.81
C ARG A 77 10.98 4.89 13.26
N ASN A 78 11.33 4.84 11.98
CA ASN A 78 12.15 5.84 11.29
C ASN A 78 11.28 6.79 10.45
N ILE A 79 10.20 7.28 11.03
CA ILE A 79 9.25 8.15 10.33
C ILE A 79 9.78 9.59 10.24
N LEU A 80 9.54 10.23 9.09
CA LEU A 80 9.74 11.67 8.93
C LEU A 80 8.89 12.42 9.96
N LYS A 81 9.47 13.42 10.62
CA LYS A 81 8.75 14.31 11.51
C LYS A 81 8.49 15.65 10.83
N LEU A 82 7.28 16.16 11.01
CA LEU A 82 6.87 17.50 10.61
C LEU A 82 7.51 18.54 11.55
N PRO A 83 7.50 19.84 11.18
CA PRO A 83 8.06 20.91 12.03
C PRO A 83 7.46 20.98 13.44
N ASN A 84 6.21 20.55 13.61
CA ASN A 84 5.53 20.47 14.92
C ASN A 84 5.91 19.21 15.74
N GLY A 85 6.81 18.37 15.23
CA GLY A 85 7.26 17.14 15.87
C GLY A 85 6.37 15.91 15.64
N ASN A 86 5.21 16.08 15.00
CA ASN A 86 4.33 14.97 14.65
C ASN A 86 4.97 14.06 13.60
N PRO A 87 4.70 12.75 13.62
CA PRO A 87 5.01 11.91 12.47
C PRO A 87 4.25 12.41 11.23
N VAL A 88 4.84 12.25 10.04
CA VAL A 88 4.30 12.79 8.78
C VAL A 88 2.86 12.35 8.48
N TRP A 89 2.42 11.19 8.96
CA TRP A 89 1.04 10.73 8.78
C TRP A 89 0.02 11.36 9.76
N LEU A 90 0.47 12.09 10.78
CA LEU A 90 -0.39 12.84 11.71
C LEU A 90 -0.46 14.30 11.26
N GLN A 91 -1.51 14.62 10.51
CA GLN A 91 -1.68 15.94 9.90
C GLN A 91 -2.48 16.88 10.81
N THR A 92 -2.09 18.15 10.86
CA THR A 92 -2.72 19.16 11.71
C THR A 92 -3.43 20.21 10.84
N ASP A 93 -4.67 20.57 11.19
CA ASP A 93 -5.42 21.60 10.50
C ASP A 93 -5.07 23.03 10.97
N GLU A 94 -5.65 24.05 10.32
CA GLU A 94 -5.47 25.47 10.67
C GLU A 94 -5.94 25.82 12.09
N LYS A 95 -6.80 24.98 12.70
CA LYS A 95 -7.30 25.16 14.07
C LYS A 95 -6.42 24.44 15.11
N GLY A 96 -5.31 23.84 14.69
CA GLY A 96 -4.41 23.08 15.56
C GLY A 96 -4.92 21.68 15.90
N ARG A 97 -5.99 21.20 15.26
CA ARG A 97 -6.52 19.84 15.48
C ARG A 97 -5.71 18.86 14.65
N SER A 98 -5.22 17.80 15.29
CA SER A 98 -4.43 16.77 14.61
C SER A 98 -5.26 15.52 14.37
N TYR A 99 -5.10 14.93 13.19
CA TYR A 99 -5.90 13.80 12.72
C TYR A 99 -5.00 12.60 12.44
N LEU A 100 -5.34 11.47 13.05
CA LEU A 100 -4.69 10.20 12.79
C LEU A 100 -5.22 9.58 11.49
N PRO A 101 -4.40 8.77 10.80
CA PRO A 101 -4.91 7.83 9.82
C PRO A 101 -6.00 6.97 10.44
N PHE A 102 -7.09 6.75 9.71
CA PHE A 102 -8.22 5.97 10.18
C PHE A 102 -8.64 4.95 9.15
N ARG A 103 -9.15 3.82 9.63
CA ARG A 103 -9.58 2.75 8.75
C ARG A 103 -10.86 3.13 8.02
N LEU A 104 -10.88 2.86 6.72
CA LEU A 104 -12.05 2.90 5.86
C LEU A 104 -12.70 1.51 5.82
N ASP A 105 -13.70 1.29 6.67
CA ASP A 105 -14.40 -0.01 6.73
C ASP A 105 -15.20 -0.26 5.45
N MET A 106 -14.68 -1.14 4.60
CA MET A 106 -15.25 -1.43 3.29
C MET A 106 -16.51 -2.32 3.36
N GLN A 107 -16.69 -3.07 4.45
CA GLN A 107 -17.76 -4.05 4.58
C GLN A 107 -19.03 -3.43 5.16
N ASN A 108 -18.89 -2.52 6.13
CA ASN A 108 -20.02 -1.97 6.87
C ASN A 108 -20.38 -0.53 6.47
N THR A 109 -19.64 0.07 5.53
CA THR A 109 -19.88 1.45 5.08
C THR A 109 -19.99 1.54 3.56
N LYS A 110 -20.39 2.72 3.08
CA LYS A 110 -20.48 3.02 1.64
C LYS A 110 -19.19 3.63 1.08
N ILE A 111 -18.05 3.46 1.75
CA ILE A 111 -16.83 4.19 1.41
C ILE A 111 -16.37 4.01 -0.05
N THR A 112 -16.60 2.84 -0.64
CA THR A 112 -16.30 2.55 -2.05
C THR A 112 -17.16 3.33 -3.05
N TRP A 113 -18.29 3.87 -2.59
CA TRP A 113 -19.24 4.65 -3.38
C TRP A 113 -19.13 6.15 -3.15
N MET A 114 -18.24 6.60 -2.26
CA MET A 114 -18.07 8.02 -1.92
C MET A 114 -17.16 8.77 -2.91
N GLY A 115 -16.67 8.10 -3.95
CA GLY A 115 -15.82 8.70 -4.99
C GLY A 115 -14.34 8.77 -4.63
N GLY A 116 -13.58 9.51 -5.42
CA GLY A 116 -12.15 9.74 -5.23
C GLY A 116 -11.84 11.09 -4.61
N LEU A 117 -10.60 11.26 -4.15
CA LEU A 117 -10.07 12.56 -3.76
C LEU A 117 -9.47 13.27 -4.97
N PRO A 118 -9.13 14.57 -4.87
CA PRO A 118 -8.48 15.29 -5.96
C PRO A 118 -7.10 14.69 -6.33
N HIS A 119 -6.83 14.53 -7.62
CA HIS A 119 -5.61 13.91 -8.16
C HIS A 119 -4.96 14.73 -9.28
N ALA A 120 -5.35 15.99 -9.47
CA ALA A 120 -4.73 16.85 -10.45
C ALA A 120 -3.31 17.25 -10.03
N TRP A 121 -2.53 17.77 -10.98
CA TRP A 121 -1.17 18.28 -10.73
C TRP A 121 -1.13 19.22 -9.53
N LYS A 122 -2.03 20.22 -9.49
CA LYS A 122 -2.12 21.19 -8.39
C LYS A 122 -2.28 20.49 -7.04
N ASP A 123 -3.23 19.58 -6.94
CA ASP A 123 -3.53 18.88 -5.69
C ASP A 123 -2.35 18.03 -5.20
N GLN A 124 -1.60 17.41 -6.11
CA GLN A 124 -0.43 16.60 -5.77
C GLN A 124 0.77 17.45 -5.34
N VAL A 125 1.05 18.52 -6.08
CA VAL A 125 2.17 19.43 -5.78
C VAL A 125 1.92 20.17 -4.47
N ASP A 126 0.70 20.65 -4.26
CA ASP A 126 0.32 21.36 -3.03
C ASP A 126 0.35 20.43 -1.82
N ALA A 127 -0.09 19.17 -1.95
CA ALA A 127 0.00 18.19 -0.87
C ALA A 127 1.46 17.85 -0.51
N ARG A 128 2.34 17.74 -1.51
CA ARG A 128 3.77 17.53 -1.30
C ARG A 128 4.44 18.71 -0.60
N ASN A 129 3.97 19.94 -0.85
CA ASN A 129 4.45 21.18 -0.24
C ASN A 129 5.99 21.28 -0.16
N GLY A 130 6.67 21.27 -1.31
CA GLY A 130 8.14 21.35 -1.33
C GLY A 130 8.87 20.15 -0.70
N GLY A 131 8.16 19.07 -0.38
CA GLY A 131 8.70 17.89 0.32
C GLY A 131 8.41 17.86 1.82
N LEU A 132 7.64 18.81 2.35
CA LEU A 132 7.26 18.85 3.76
C LEU A 132 6.13 17.85 4.08
N TYR A 133 5.27 17.52 3.12
CA TYR A 133 4.15 16.58 3.28
C TYR A 133 3.21 16.92 4.45
N ASP A 134 2.98 18.20 4.72
CA ASP A 134 2.16 18.72 5.83
C ASP A 134 0.84 19.38 5.38
N ASN A 135 0.52 19.30 4.08
CA ASN A 135 -0.59 20.04 3.48
C ASN A 135 -1.70 19.14 2.91
N TRP A 136 -1.72 17.85 3.30
CA TRP A 136 -2.66 16.87 2.73
C TRP A 136 -4.13 17.23 3.00
N LEU A 137 -4.45 17.66 4.23
CA LEU A 137 -5.82 18.01 4.64
C LEU A 137 -6.43 19.13 3.78
N PHE A 138 -5.59 20.01 3.23
CA PHE A 138 -6.03 21.17 2.48
C PHE A 138 -6.06 20.91 0.99
N ALA A 139 -5.04 20.22 0.47
CA ALA A 139 -4.89 19.93 -0.95
C ALA A 139 -5.78 18.76 -1.42
N LYS A 140 -6.17 17.83 -0.53
CA LYS A 140 -6.90 16.60 -0.85
C LYS A 140 -8.26 16.51 -0.17
N LYS A 141 -9.04 17.60 -0.21
CA LYS A 141 -10.39 17.63 0.36
C LYS A 141 -11.33 16.70 -0.38
N THR A 142 -12.21 16.02 0.36
CA THR A 142 -13.31 15.27 -0.26
C THR A 142 -14.30 16.20 -0.94
N GLY A 143 -14.78 15.79 -2.11
CA GLY A 143 -15.90 16.43 -2.81
C GLY A 143 -17.25 15.80 -2.48
N TYR A 144 -17.29 14.80 -1.60
CA TYR A 144 -18.52 14.09 -1.25
C TYR A 144 -19.38 14.93 -0.30
N LYS A 145 -20.63 15.16 -0.70
CA LYS A 145 -21.59 16.00 0.03
C LYS A 145 -21.84 15.47 1.44
N GLY A 146 -21.76 16.35 2.44
CA GLY A 146 -21.97 16.03 3.85
C GLY A 146 -20.72 15.56 4.60
N PHE A 147 -19.56 15.53 3.93
CA PHE A 147 -18.25 15.22 4.52
C PHE A 147 -17.27 16.40 4.35
N GLU A 148 -17.79 17.60 4.13
CA GLU A 148 -16.98 18.80 3.97
C GLU A 148 -16.13 19.05 5.22
N GLY A 149 -14.81 19.13 5.02
CA GLY A 149 -13.85 19.32 6.12
C GLY A 149 -13.46 18.05 6.85
N GLU A 150 -14.04 16.89 6.51
CA GLU A 150 -13.59 15.61 7.04
C GLU A 150 -12.25 15.19 6.43
N PRO A 151 -11.33 14.62 7.22
CA PRO A 151 -9.94 14.35 6.82
C PRO A 151 -9.81 13.09 5.93
N MET A 152 -10.69 12.93 4.94
CA MET A 152 -10.80 11.70 4.13
C MET A 152 -9.50 11.29 3.43
N THR A 153 -8.56 12.21 3.22
CA THR A 153 -7.21 11.92 2.71
C THR A 153 -6.34 11.06 3.60
N LEU A 154 -6.70 10.91 4.89
CA LEU A 154 -6.00 10.07 5.85
C LEU A 154 -6.64 8.68 6.00
N GLY A 155 -7.72 8.43 5.27
CA GLY A 155 -8.35 7.11 5.25
C GLY A 155 -7.42 6.06 4.64
N PHE A 156 -7.36 4.87 5.25
CA PHE A 156 -6.62 3.72 4.74
C PHE A 156 -7.43 2.42 4.87
N TYR A 157 -7.07 1.42 4.08
CA TYR A 157 -7.58 0.06 4.16
C TYR A 157 -6.61 -0.86 4.90
N ASN A 158 -7.16 -1.83 5.62
CA ASN A 158 -6.36 -2.89 6.23
C ASN A 158 -6.64 -4.26 5.58
N ARG A 159 -6.07 -5.32 6.17
CA ARG A 159 -6.25 -6.71 5.72
C ARG A 159 -7.72 -7.17 5.66
N GLU A 160 -8.58 -6.64 6.52
CA GLU A 160 -9.99 -7.01 6.55
C GLU A 160 -10.77 -6.37 5.39
N ASP A 161 -10.30 -5.22 4.88
CA ASP A 161 -10.88 -4.56 3.71
C ASP A 161 -10.28 -5.10 2.40
N LEU A 162 -8.96 -5.36 2.37
CA LEU A 162 -8.24 -5.84 1.18
C LEU A 162 -7.59 -7.22 1.42
N PRO A 163 -8.37 -8.28 1.75
CA PRO A 163 -7.81 -9.57 2.16
C PRO A 163 -6.97 -10.23 1.07
N PHE A 164 -7.38 -10.13 -0.19
CA PHE A 164 -6.62 -10.67 -1.31
C PHE A 164 -5.27 -9.95 -1.49
N ASN A 165 -5.27 -8.61 -1.46
CA ASN A 165 -4.07 -7.81 -1.64
C ASN A 165 -3.04 -8.06 -0.52
N TYR A 166 -3.50 -8.13 0.74
CA TYR A 166 -2.61 -8.42 1.86
C TYR A 166 -2.08 -9.86 1.80
N ALA A 167 -2.92 -10.84 1.44
CA ALA A 167 -2.48 -12.21 1.19
C ALA A 167 -1.44 -12.29 0.07
N PHE A 168 -1.61 -11.50 -0.99
CA PHE A 168 -0.68 -11.44 -2.11
C PHE A 168 0.66 -10.82 -1.69
N ALA A 169 0.62 -9.74 -0.92
CA ALA A 169 1.81 -9.09 -0.39
C ALA A 169 2.57 -9.95 0.64
N ASP A 170 1.89 -10.80 1.42
CA ASP A 170 2.55 -11.73 2.34
C ASP A 170 3.27 -12.86 1.60
N ALA A 171 2.74 -13.30 0.45
CA ALA A 171 3.27 -14.41 -0.32
C ALA A 171 4.38 -14.00 -1.31
N PHE A 172 4.36 -12.74 -1.77
CA PHE A 172 5.24 -12.24 -2.82
C PHE A 172 5.98 -10.96 -2.40
N THR A 173 6.71 -10.36 -3.33
CA THR A 173 7.49 -9.14 -3.07
C THR A 173 6.60 -7.91 -3.16
N VAL A 174 6.76 -7.00 -2.19
CA VAL A 174 6.19 -5.65 -2.21
C VAL A 174 7.32 -4.62 -2.30
N CYS A 175 7.12 -3.58 -3.12
CA CYS A 175 8.06 -2.47 -3.25
C CYS A 175 7.49 -1.24 -2.54
N ASP A 176 7.94 -0.97 -1.30
CA ASP A 176 7.44 0.12 -0.45
C ASP A 176 8.14 1.48 -0.71
N GLN A 177 9.01 1.54 -1.72
CA GLN A 177 9.61 2.77 -2.26
C GLN A 177 9.37 2.89 -3.78
N HIS A 178 8.14 2.64 -4.19
CA HIS A 178 7.69 2.77 -5.57
C HIS A 178 6.84 4.04 -5.74
N PHE A 179 7.34 5.00 -6.50
CA PHE A 179 6.71 6.32 -6.69
C PHE A 179 6.10 6.44 -8.09
N CYS A 180 5.10 7.31 -8.24
CA CYS A 180 4.63 7.69 -9.57
C CYS A 180 5.74 8.45 -10.33
N SER A 181 5.72 8.33 -11.65
CA SER A 181 6.72 8.99 -12.51
C SER A 181 6.51 10.50 -12.57
N SER A 182 5.27 10.96 -12.41
CA SER A 182 4.93 12.38 -12.32
C SER A 182 3.84 12.65 -11.28
N LEU A 183 3.95 13.78 -10.57
CA LEU A 183 3.00 14.25 -9.56
C LEU A 183 1.73 14.82 -10.22
N THR A 184 1.02 13.97 -10.96
CA THR A 184 -0.15 14.32 -11.76
C THR A 184 -1.17 13.18 -11.76
N GLY A 185 -2.22 13.31 -12.57
CA GLY A 185 -3.30 12.35 -12.67
C GLY A 185 -2.98 11.12 -13.51
N THR A 186 -4.04 10.43 -13.91
CA THR A 186 -4.03 9.13 -14.59
C THR A 186 -3.29 9.16 -15.92
N THR A 187 -3.66 10.07 -16.84
CA THR A 187 -3.17 10.02 -18.24
C THR A 187 -1.65 10.08 -18.34
N PRO A 188 -0.94 11.05 -17.72
CA PRO A 188 0.51 11.11 -17.87
C PRO A 188 1.20 9.90 -17.23
N ASN A 189 0.76 9.43 -16.06
CA ASN A 189 1.38 8.25 -15.43
C ASN A 189 1.12 6.95 -16.22
N ARG A 190 -0.02 6.84 -16.93
CA ARG A 190 -0.25 5.74 -17.88
C ARG A 190 0.67 5.83 -19.10
N LEU A 191 0.98 7.04 -19.59
CA LEU A 191 1.98 7.21 -20.65
C LEU A 191 3.35 6.74 -20.16
N TYR A 192 3.85 7.29 -19.05
CA TYR A 192 5.12 6.86 -18.44
C TYR A 192 5.20 5.34 -18.22
N PHE A 193 4.10 4.69 -17.83
CA PHE A 193 4.06 3.24 -17.65
C PHE A 193 4.36 2.46 -18.93
N TRP A 194 3.95 2.96 -20.10
CA TRP A 194 4.14 2.28 -21.39
C TRP A 194 5.34 2.78 -22.19
N SER A 195 5.70 4.07 -22.07
CA SER A 195 6.78 4.69 -22.86
C SER A 195 8.04 5.01 -22.05
N GLY A 196 7.94 5.06 -20.71
CA GLY A 196 9.01 5.59 -19.86
C GLY A 196 9.19 7.11 -19.92
N ALA A 197 8.35 7.83 -20.65
CA ALA A 197 8.39 9.28 -20.86
C ALA A 197 7.01 9.87 -21.18
#